data_AF-A0A497X935-F1
#
_entry.id   AF-A0A497X935-F1
#
_cell.length_a   1.000
_cell.length_b   1.000
_cell.length_c   1.000
_cell.angle_alpha   90.00
_cell.angle_beta   90.00
_cell.angle_gamma   90.00
#
_symmetry.space_group_name_H-M   'P 1'
#
loop_
_entity.id
_entity.type
_entity.pdbx_description
1 polymer ?
#
loop_
_entity_poly.entity_id
_entity_poly.type
_entity_poly.pdbx_seq_one_letter_code
_entity_poly.pdbx_strand_id
1 'polypeptide(L)'
;MPSPIRPRLRFATIGPLPLAFAVIFGAGDTAAHGHPAAIDPASPDAWRYRLCEQMSSVALQALRDREHGLPMRVFPEDGGPGPAIAKAIVEKVYAEPGISSPKRAEAFGRGYCNEHLDN
;
A
#
# COMPACT_ATOMS: atom_id res chain seq x y z
N MET A 1 55.19 11.60 -32.78
CA MET A 1 55.89 10.37 -33.24
C MET A 1 56.71 9.85 -32.06
N PRO A 2 56.86 8.55 -31.78
CA PRO A 2 56.22 7.34 -32.33
C PRO A 2 55.59 6.40 -31.26
N SER A 3 54.59 5.60 -31.66
CA SER A 3 54.24 4.30 -31.03
C SER A 3 55.25 3.23 -31.50
N PRO A 4 55.07 1.91 -31.24
CA PRO A 4 54.57 1.14 -30.10
C PRO A 4 55.67 0.14 -29.63
N ILE A 5 55.40 -0.80 -28.73
CA ILE A 5 55.72 -2.24 -28.84
C ILE A 5 55.24 -2.92 -27.55
N ARG A 6 54.23 -3.78 -27.72
CA ARG A 6 53.87 -4.81 -26.75
C ARG A 6 54.77 -6.02 -26.97
N PRO A 7 55.05 -6.80 -25.92
CA PRO A 7 54.96 -8.24 -26.06
C PRO A 7 53.97 -8.81 -25.06
N ARG A 8 53.02 -9.57 -25.60
CA ARG A 8 52.25 -10.57 -24.88
C ARG A 8 53.21 -11.62 -24.33
N LEU A 9 53.05 -12.03 -23.08
CA LEU A 9 53.19 -13.45 -22.78
C LEU A 9 52.21 -13.84 -21.67
N ARG A 10 51.31 -14.72 -22.07
CA ARG A 10 50.32 -15.37 -21.24
C ARG A 10 51.04 -16.48 -20.48
N PHE A 11 50.91 -16.49 -19.15
CA PHE A 11 50.96 -17.74 -18.40
C PHE A 11 49.67 -17.85 -17.60
N ALA A 12 48.84 -18.79 -18.06
CA ALA A 12 47.62 -19.20 -17.44
C ALA A 12 47.96 -19.92 -16.13
N THR A 13 47.61 -19.32 -14.99
CA THR A 13 47.53 -20.01 -13.71
C THR A 13 46.07 -20.40 -13.50
N ILE A 14 45.75 -21.64 -13.90
CA ILE A 14 44.49 -22.31 -13.59
C ILE A 14 44.62 -22.79 -12.13
N GLY A 15 44.07 -22.02 -11.20
CA GLY A 15 43.82 -22.44 -9.83
C GLY A 15 42.31 -22.66 -9.63
N PRO A 16 41.85 -23.82 -9.14
CA PRO A 16 40.44 -24.08 -8.92
C PRO A 16 40.07 -23.75 -7.48
N LEU A 17 39.44 -22.60 -7.22
CA LEU A 17 38.88 -22.31 -5.89
C LEU A 17 37.57 -21.52 -6.03
N PRO A 18 36.60 -21.73 -5.12
CA PRO A 18 35.38 -22.44 -5.45
C PRO A 18 34.17 -21.54 -5.64
N LEU A 19 33.16 -22.16 -6.24
CA LEU A 19 31.74 -21.80 -6.32
C LEU A 19 31.32 -20.56 -5.49
N ALA A 20 30.93 -19.53 -6.24
CA ALA A 20 29.63 -18.86 -6.13
C ALA A 20 29.07 -18.73 -4.71
N PHE A 21 29.31 -17.56 -4.10
CA PHE A 21 28.41 -16.98 -3.11
C PHE A 21 27.07 -16.67 -3.80
N ALA A 22 26.22 -17.68 -3.97
CA ALA A 22 24.83 -17.50 -4.34
C ALA A 22 24.09 -16.97 -3.11
N VAL A 23 24.14 -15.65 -2.91
CA VAL A 23 23.19 -14.95 -2.04
C VAL A 23 21.85 -15.01 -2.77
N ILE A 24 21.07 -16.06 -2.48
CA ILE A 24 19.66 -16.11 -2.84
C ILE A 24 18.99 -15.04 -1.98
N PHE A 25 18.79 -13.87 -2.57
CA PHE A 25 17.92 -12.85 -2.00
C PHE A 25 16.56 -13.51 -1.78
N GLY A 26 16.16 -13.57 -0.50
CA GLY A 26 14.89 -14.11 -0.06
C GLY A 26 13.75 -13.49 -0.86
N ALA A 27 12.79 -14.34 -1.20
CA ALA A 27 11.55 -13.95 -1.84
C ALA A 27 10.97 -12.73 -1.12
N GLY A 28 11.02 -11.57 -1.78
CA GLY A 28 10.19 -10.46 -1.39
C GLY A 28 8.75 -10.91 -1.62
N ASP A 29 7.98 -10.98 -0.54
CA ASP A 29 6.53 -11.04 -0.59
C ASP A 29 6.05 -10.05 -1.64
N THR A 30 5.62 -10.55 -2.80
CA THR A 30 4.75 -9.78 -3.68
C THR A 30 3.43 -9.68 -2.96
N ALA A 31 3.38 -8.74 -2.02
CA ALA A 31 2.15 -8.24 -1.45
C ALA A 31 1.24 -7.97 -2.63
N ALA A 32 0.20 -8.79 -2.76
CA ALA A 32 -0.85 -8.58 -3.74
C ALA A 32 -1.44 -7.21 -3.46
N HIS A 33 -0.93 -6.19 -4.16
CA HIS A 33 -1.56 -4.90 -4.29
C HIS A 33 -2.81 -5.18 -5.11
N GLY A 34 -3.91 -5.47 -4.41
CA GLY A 34 -5.18 -5.77 -5.05
C GLY A 34 -5.60 -4.55 -5.85
N HIS A 35 -5.34 -4.59 -7.15
CA HIS A 35 -5.83 -3.57 -8.06
C HIS A 35 -7.35 -3.51 -7.91
N PRO A 36 -7.94 -2.31 -7.74
CA PRO A 36 -9.38 -2.19 -7.65
C PRO A 36 -9.99 -2.85 -8.88
N ALA A 37 -10.97 -3.73 -8.68
CA ALA A 37 -11.67 -4.39 -9.77
C ALA A 37 -12.21 -3.31 -10.72
N ALA A 38 -12.08 -3.53 -12.04
CA ALA A 38 -12.63 -2.61 -13.02
C ALA A 38 -14.14 -2.49 -12.80
N ILE A 39 -14.60 -1.30 -12.42
CA ILE A 39 -16.02 -1.01 -12.18
C ILE A 39 -16.60 -0.45 -13.46
N ASP A 40 -17.67 -1.05 -13.95
CA ASP A 40 -18.41 -0.50 -15.08
C ASP A 40 -18.95 0.88 -14.70
N PRO A 41 -18.50 1.97 -15.35
CA PRO A 41 -18.96 3.32 -15.03
C PRO A 41 -20.45 3.53 -15.34
N ALA A 42 -21.08 2.67 -16.14
CA ALA A 42 -22.51 2.71 -16.43
C ALA A 42 -23.37 2.03 -15.35
N SER A 43 -22.75 1.33 -14.39
CA SER A 43 -23.49 0.74 -13.27
C SER A 43 -24.10 1.84 -12.39
N PRO A 44 -25.39 1.74 -12.00
CA PRO A 44 -26.01 2.67 -11.07
C PRO A 44 -25.33 2.68 -9.69
N ASP A 45 -24.56 1.63 -9.37
CA ASP A 45 -23.84 1.49 -8.11
C ASP A 45 -22.37 1.94 -8.18
N ALA A 46 -21.89 2.40 -9.35
CA ALA A 46 -20.49 2.81 -9.53
C ALA A 46 -20.06 3.91 -8.56
N TRP A 47 -20.99 4.78 -8.12
CA TRP A 47 -20.71 5.81 -7.12
C TRP A 47 -20.45 5.23 -5.73
N ARG A 48 -21.16 4.16 -5.33
CA ARG A 48 -21.01 3.50 -4.03
C ARG A 48 -19.62 2.90 -3.89
N TYR A 49 -19.18 2.18 -4.92
CA TYR A 49 -17.86 1.56 -4.90
C TYR A 49 -16.72 2.58 -4.87
N ARG A 50 -16.84 3.70 -5.61
CA ARG A 50 -15.87 4.79 -5.55
C ARG A 50 -15.83 5.45 -4.18
N LEU A 51 -17.00 5.64 -3.56
CA LEU A 51 -17.09 6.18 -2.21
C LEU A 51 -16.39 5.24 -1.20
N CYS A 52 -16.66 3.94 -1.27
CA CYS A 52 -16.07 3.00 -0.32
C CYS A 52 -14.57 2.74 -0.55
N GLU A 53 -14.07 2.88 -1.78
CA GLU A 53 -12.63 2.93 -2.05
C GLU A 53 -11.98 4.16 -1.41
N GLN A 54 -12.63 5.33 -1.52
CA GLN A 54 -12.17 6.53 -0.84
C GLN A 54 -12.14 6.34 0.68
N MET A 55 -13.09 5.61 1.25
CA MET A 55 -13.12 5.30 2.69
C MET A 55 -11.98 4.37 3.14
N SER A 56 -11.50 3.45 2.29
CA SER A 56 -10.25 2.72 2.55
C SER A 56 -9.06 3.68 2.68
N SER A 57 -8.96 4.66 1.78
CA SER A 57 -7.90 5.67 1.82
C SER A 57 -8.00 6.58 3.05
N VAL A 58 -9.21 6.92 3.49
CA VAL A 58 -9.43 7.67 4.75
C VAL A 58 -8.94 6.86 5.95
N ALA A 59 -9.28 5.56 6.03
CA ALA A 59 -8.85 4.70 7.13
C ALA A 59 -7.32 4.54 7.19
N LEU A 60 -6.68 4.37 6.03
CA LEU A 60 -5.21 4.35 5.92
C LEU A 60 -4.57 5.64 6.41
N GLN A 61 -5.13 6.78 5.99
CA GLN A 61 -4.60 8.06 6.40
C GLN A 61 -4.79 8.27 7.91
N ALA A 62 -5.93 7.90 8.48
CA ALA A 62 -6.17 7.98 9.92
C ALA A 62 -5.20 7.09 10.71
N LEU A 63 -4.89 5.89 10.22
CA LEU A 63 -3.90 5.02 10.84
C LEU A 63 -2.53 5.70 10.84
N ARG A 64 -2.10 6.23 9.69
CA ARG A 64 -0.84 6.96 9.57
C ARG A 64 -0.81 8.18 10.49
N ASP A 65 -1.89 8.95 10.54
CA ASP A 65 -1.98 10.15 11.38
C ASP A 65 -1.84 9.77 12.86
N ARG A 66 -2.55 8.73 13.31
CA ARG A 66 -2.44 8.17 14.67
C ARG A 66 -1.02 7.69 14.99
N GLU A 67 -0.37 6.96 14.09
CA GLU A 67 1.00 6.44 14.27
C GLU A 67 2.04 7.56 14.40
N HIS A 68 1.81 8.69 13.74
CA HIS A 68 2.65 9.89 13.87
C HIS A 68 2.23 10.82 15.01
N GLY A 69 1.25 10.44 15.83
CA GLY A 69 0.73 11.26 16.93
C GLY A 69 0.00 12.52 16.47
N LEU A 70 -0.47 12.55 15.22
CA LEU A 70 -1.24 13.65 14.68
C LEU A 70 -2.67 13.65 15.24
N PRO A 71 -3.28 14.83 15.43
CA PRO A 71 -4.64 14.93 15.91
C PRO A 71 -5.63 14.34 14.90
N MET A 72 -6.78 13.90 15.42
CA MET A 72 -7.86 13.36 14.63
C MET A 72 -8.37 14.39 13.61
N ARG A 73 -8.59 13.96 12.37
CA ARG A 73 -9.14 14.82 11.33
C ARG A 73 -10.63 15.05 11.57
N VAL A 74 -11.04 16.32 11.54
CA VAL A 74 -12.44 16.72 11.63
C VAL A 74 -13.03 16.76 10.23
N PHE A 75 -14.19 16.13 10.04
CA PHE A 75 -14.95 16.18 8.80
C PHE A 75 -16.18 17.08 8.99
N PRO A 76 -16.54 17.88 7.98
CA PRO A 76 -17.73 18.73 8.06
C PRO A 76 -19.01 17.89 8.03
N GLU A 77 -19.98 18.22 8.87
CA GLU A 77 -21.28 17.53 8.94
C GLU A 77 -22.24 18.10 7.89
N ASP A 78 -21.86 18.02 6.63
CA ASP A 78 -22.61 18.57 5.49
C ASP A 78 -23.86 17.74 5.12
N GLY A 79 -24.26 16.78 5.97
CA GLY A 79 -25.42 15.90 5.80
C GLY A 79 -25.25 14.80 4.74
N GLY A 80 -24.12 14.75 4.02
CA GLY A 80 -23.81 13.71 3.05
C GLY A 80 -23.32 12.41 3.71
N PRO A 81 -23.54 11.23 3.09
CA PRO A 81 -23.09 9.95 3.63
C PRO A 81 -21.55 9.86 3.67
N GLY A 82 -20.85 10.49 2.73
CA GLY A 82 -19.38 10.46 2.68
C GLY A 82 -18.70 11.05 3.92
N PRO A 83 -18.91 12.34 4.26
CA PRO A 83 -18.32 12.94 5.45
C PRO A 83 -18.74 12.26 6.76
N ALA A 84 -19.99 11.79 6.87
CA ALA A 84 -20.48 11.06 8.03
C ALA A 84 -19.74 9.73 8.23
N ILE A 85 -19.61 8.92 7.17
CA ILE A 85 -18.87 7.65 7.20
C ILE A 85 -17.38 7.91 7.48
N ALA A 86 -16.78 8.91 6.84
CA ALA A 86 -15.37 9.25 7.04
C ALA A 86 -15.06 9.61 8.50
N LYS A 87 -15.89 10.45 9.12
CA LYS A 87 -15.78 10.81 10.53
C LYS A 87 -15.79 9.57 11.43
N ALA A 88 -16.79 8.71 11.26
CA ALA A 88 -16.93 7.51 12.09
C ALA A 88 -15.76 6.52 11.90
N ILE A 89 -15.25 6.37 10.67
CA ILE A 89 -14.05 5.58 10.39
C ILE A 89 -12.85 6.13 11.15
N VAL A 90 -12.61 7.45 11.07
CA VAL A 90 -11.45 8.06 11.73
C VAL A 90 -11.55 7.93 13.25
N GLU A 91 -12.73 8.17 13.83
CA GLU A 91 -12.98 7.97 15.26
C GLU A 91 -12.65 6.53 15.70
N LYS A 92 -13.13 5.53 14.95
CA LYS A 92 -12.86 4.13 15.23
C LYS A 92 -11.39 3.75 15.07
N VAL A 93 -10.71 4.23 14.03
CA VAL A 93 -9.27 3.95 13.84
C VAL A 93 -8.45 4.51 15.00
N TYR A 94 -8.82 5.65 15.55
CA TYR A 94 -8.15 6.20 16.74
C TYR A 94 -8.50 5.46 18.02
N ALA A 95 -9.75 5.00 18.17
CA ALA A 95 -10.21 4.30 19.37
C ALA A 95 -9.78 2.82 19.44
N GLU A 96 -9.65 2.15 18.29
CA GLU A 96 -9.41 0.71 18.21
C GLU A 96 -7.92 0.38 17.92
N PRO A 97 -7.13 -0.06 18.92
CA PRO A 97 -5.72 -0.41 18.71
C PRO A 97 -5.53 -1.66 17.83
N GLY A 98 -6.59 -2.44 17.61
CA GLY A 98 -6.56 -3.63 16.74
C GLY A 98 -6.35 -3.31 15.26
N ILE A 99 -6.67 -2.08 14.81
CA ILE A 99 -6.36 -1.58 13.47
C ILE A 99 -4.91 -1.09 13.49
N SER A 100 -3.97 -2.02 13.39
CA SER A 100 -2.53 -1.76 13.56
C SER A 100 -1.70 -1.99 12.29
N SER A 101 -2.35 -2.22 11.15
CA SER A 101 -1.66 -2.44 9.88
C SER A 101 -2.39 -1.78 8.72
N PRO A 102 -1.66 -1.32 7.68
CA PRO A 102 -2.26 -0.68 6.50
C PRO A 102 -3.36 -1.55 5.87
N LYS A 103 -3.07 -2.83 5.65
CA LYS A 103 -4.02 -3.79 5.06
C LYS A 103 -5.30 -3.94 5.89
N ARG A 104 -5.20 -3.90 7.22
CA ARG A 104 -6.37 -3.97 8.10
C ARG A 104 -7.17 -2.66 8.06
N ALA A 105 -6.50 -1.51 8.00
CA ALA A 105 -7.17 -0.22 7.86
C ALA A 105 -7.92 -0.10 6.52
N GLU A 106 -7.32 -0.52 5.40
CA GLU A 106 -7.97 -0.54 4.09
C GLU A 106 -9.25 -1.39 4.10
N ALA A 107 -9.13 -2.62 4.62
CA ALA A 107 -10.25 -3.56 4.69
C ALA A 107 -11.35 -3.04 5.64
N PHE A 108 -10.96 -2.45 6.77
CA PHE A 108 -11.88 -1.82 7.71
C PHE A 108 -12.67 -0.68 7.06
N GLY A 109 -11.98 0.28 6.42
CA GLY A 109 -12.65 1.42 5.79
C GLY A 109 -13.63 0.99 4.70
N ARG A 110 -13.27 -0.01 3.88
CA ARG A 110 -14.16 -0.53 2.83
C ARG A 110 -15.36 -1.27 3.40
N GLY A 111 -15.12 -2.15 4.38
CA GLY A 111 -16.16 -2.93 5.05
C GLY A 111 -17.16 -2.02 5.74
N TYR A 112 -16.67 -1.06 6.53
CA TYR A 112 -17.51 -0.11 7.26
C TYR A 112 -18.39 0.73 6.34
N CYS A 113 -17.85 1.19 5.21
CA CYS A 113 -18.62 1.93 4.21
C CYS A 113 -19.73 1.08 3.58
N ASN A 114 -19.42 -0.15 3.15
CA ASN A 114 -20.43 -1.05 2.57
C ASN A 114 -21.56 -1.31 3.57
N GLU A 115 -21.22 -1.63 4.82
CA GLU A 115 -22.19 -1.84 5.90
C GLU A 115 -23.09 -0.61 6.10
N HIS A 116 -22.56 0.61 6.02
CA HIS A 116 -23.35 1.83 6.18
C HIS A 116 -24.19 2.22 4.96
N LEU A 117 -23.82 1.80 3.75
CA LEU A 117 -24.57 2.10 2.53
C LEU A 117 -25.68 1.09 2.23
N ASP A 118 -25.59 -0.11 2.81
CA ASP A 118 -26.58 -1.19 2.67
C ASP A 118 -27.71 -1.14 3.73
N ASN A 119 -27.57 -0.31 4.77
CA ASN A 119 -28.59 -0.03 5.80
C ASN A 119 -29.40 1.23 5.49
#